data_AF-A0A9P4LR59-F1
#
_entry.id   AF-A0A9P4LR59-F1
#
_cell.length_a   1.000
_cell.length_b   1.000
_cell.length_c   1.000
_cell.angle_alpha   90.00
_cell.angle_beta   90.00
_cell.angle_gamma   90.00
#
_symmetry.space_group_name_H-M   'P 1'
#
loop_
_entity.id
_entity.type
_entity.pdbx_description
1 polymer ?
#
loop_
_entity_poly.entity_id
_entity_poly.type
_entity_poly.pdbx_seq_one_letter_code
_entity_poly.pdbx_strand_id
1 'polypeptide(L)'
;MVDTRRGSHLLVLDNRNQYETPIRAKVRGAIEFLEVKKIPYFKQDVFDHFAVSYRQGWAMISKASEDRRHHRAEGEEHRGRPRLISNWHLKEMDRIIKEDGFEARALSWHNLAYEVGLEGLDSRTIAHAIGNIRFSDEVHWAIGPQGSIYISDLTFYEIKNNTNGKMTQRAYIDQILEPVVKPWLERGDDFVLEEGGNSGHGPGKSNIVRKWKQDNKLEHYFICHSSPDFAPIENCWQPPKQYVKKFPHWDENDTRELALEG
;
A
#
# COMPACT_ATOMS: atom_id res chain seq x y z
N MET A 1 -54.04 -2.80 4.79
CA MET A 1 -52.81 -2.79 5.61
C MET A 1 -51.91 -3.87 5.08
N VAL A 2 -50.81 -3.48 4.44
CA VAL A 2 -49.85 -4.40 3.82
C VAL A 2 -48.74 -4.63 4.85
N ASP A 3 -48.75 -5.80 5.50
CA ASP A 3 -47.64 -6.24 6.37
C ASP A 3 -46.59 -6.92 5.48
N THR A 4 -45.57 -6.15 5.10
CA THR A 4 -44.35 -6.63 4.46
C THR A 4 -43.39 -7.16 5.52
N ARG A 5 -43.42 -8.48 5.80
CA ARG A 5 -42.28 -9.19 6.39
C ARG A 5 -41.55 -9.98 5.32
N ARG A 6 -40.69 -9.28 4.56
CA ARG A 6 -39.58 -9.96 3.90
C ARG A 6 -38.55 -10.28 4.98
N GLY A 7 -38.48 -11.55 5.35
CA GLY A 7 -37.43 -12.09 6.19
C GLY A 7 -36.07 -11.74 5.58
N SER A 8 -35.26 -11.04 6.36
CA SER A 8 -33.85 -10.88 6.12
C SER A 8 -33.19 -12.26 6.14
N HIS A 9 -32.89 -12.80 4.96
CA HIS A 9 -31.91 -13.86 4.84
C HIS A 9 -30.54 -13.27 5.21
N LEU A 10 -30.22 -13.34 6.50
CA LEU A 10 -28.89 -13.07 7.03
C LEU A 10 -27.95 -14.12 6.40
N LEU A 11 -27.23 -13.73 5.36
CA LEU A 11 -26.16 -14.54 4.80
C LEU A 11 -25.00 -14.55 5.81
N VAL A 12 -24.87 -15.67 6.53
CA VAL A 12 -23.65 -16.00 7.27
C VAL A 12 -22.58 -16.35 6.23
N LEU A 13 -21.83 -15.35 5.78
CA LEU A 13 -20.67 -15.56 4.91
C LEU A 13 -19.48 -16.03 5.77
N ASP A 14 -19.02 -17.25 5.46
CA ASP A 14 -17.97 -17.99 6.16
C ASP A 14 -16.67 -17.17 6.27
N ASN A 15 -16.22 -17.06 7.51
CA ASN A 15 -15.33 -16.06 8.06
C ASN A 15 -13.86 -16.51 8.00
N ARG A 16 -13.29 -16.66 6.80
CA ARG A 16 -11.89 -17.14 6.66
C ARG A 16 -11.00 -16.12 5.95
N ASN A 17 -10.10 -15.53 6.73
CA ASN A 17 -9.01 -14.68 6.29
C ASN A 17 -7.85 -15.53 5.76
N GLN A 18 -7.34 -15.20 4.57
CA GLN A 18 -6.02 -15.62 4.09
C GLN A 18 -5.52 -14.58 3.08
N TYR A 19 -4.26 -14.15 3.19
CA TYR A 19 -3.63 -13.35 2.14
C TYR A 19 -3.44 -14.25 0.92
N GLU A 20 -4.33 -14.12 -0.06
CA GLU A 20 -4.32 -14.93 -1.26
C GLU A 20 -3.34 -14.36 -2.28
N THR A 21 -2.50 -15.21 -2.88
CA THR A 21 -1.77 -14.80 -4.09
C THR A 21 -2.79 -14.36 -5.15
N PRO A 22 -2.46 -13.42 -6.05
CA PRO A 22 -3.41 -12.92 -7.05
C PRO A 22 -4.12 -14.04 -7.84
N ILE A 23 -3.39 -15.12 -8.12
CA ILE A 23 -3.93 -16.32 -8.79
C ILE A 23 -4.92 -17.08 -7.89
N ARG A 24 -4.63 -17.23 -6.60
CA ARG A 24 -5.51 -17.90 -5.63
C ARG A 24 -6.83 -17.14 -5.45
N ALA A 25 -6.75 -15.81 -5.39
CA ALA A 25 -7.92 -14.93 -5.31
C ALA A 25 -8.80 -15.03 -6.56
N LYS A 26 -8.19 -15.04 -7.75
CA LYS A 26 -8.91 -15.25 -9.01
C LYS A 26 -9.64 -16.59 -9.06
N VAL A 27 -8.96 -17.67 -8.68
CA VAL A 27 -9.56 -19.03 -8.64
C VAL A 27 -10.74 -19.07 -7.66
N ARG A 28 -10.58 -18.56 -6.44
CA ARG A 28 -11.66 -18.56 -5.44
C ARG A 28 -12.83 -17.65 -5.83
N GLY A 29 -12.54 -16.44 -6.29
CA GLY A 29 -13.57 -15.49 -6.73
C GLY A 29 -14.38 -16.00 -7.92
N ALA A 30 -13.75 -16.68 -8.88
CA ALA A 30 -14.46 -17.29 -10.00
C ALA A 30 -15.40 -18.43 -9.54
N ILE A 31 -14.92 -19.30 -8.62
CA ILE A 31 -15.73 -20.36 -8.01
C ILE A 31 -16.93 -19.78 -7.27
N GLU A 32 -16.69 -18.78 -6.41
CA GLU A 32 -17.75 -18.12 -5.62
C GLU A 32 -18.79 -17.45 -6.53
N PHE A 33 -18.34 -16.76 -7.59
CA PHE A 33 -19.23 -16.18 -8.58
C PHE A 33 -20.13 -17.22 -9.27
N LEU A 34 -19.56 -18.34 -9.72
CA LEU A 34 -20.30 -19.42 -10.38
C LEU A 34 -21.33 -20.06 -9.45
N GLU A 35 -20.97 -20.26 -8.18
CA GLU A 35 -21.87 -20.77 -7.14
C GLU A 35 -23.04 -19.80 -6.86
N VAL A 36 -22.75 -18.50 -6.69
CA VAL A 36 -23.77 -17.46 -6.45
C VAL A 36 -24.72 -17.32 -7.64
N LYS A 37 -24.20 -17.39 -8.86
CA LYS A 37 -25.00 -17.33 -10.10
C LYS A 37 -25.69 -18.64 -10.45
N LYS A 38 -25.46 -19.71 -9.67
CA LYS A 38 -26.00 -21.06 -9.90
C LYS A 38 -25.68 -21.59 -11.30
N ILE A 39 -24.49 -21.24 -11.81
CA ILE A 39 -24.00 -21.73 -13.10
C ILE A 39 -23.32 -23.08 -12.85
N PRO A 40 -23.71 -24.16 -13.55
CA PRO A 40 -23.01 -25.44 -13.45
C PRO A 40 -21.57 -25.31 -13.93
N TYR A 41 -20.62 -25.84 -13.17
CA TYR A 41 -19.19 -25.77 -13.50
C TYR A 41 -18.42 -26.97 -12.94
N PHE A 42 -17.28 -27.31 -13.56
CA PHE A 42 -16.29 -28.19 -12.95
C PHE A 42 -15.14 -27.35 -12.39
N LYS A 43 -14.70 -27.65 -11.17
CA LYS A 43 -13.56 -26.95 -10.55
C LYS A 43 -12.28 -27.07 -11.37
N GLN A 44 -12.12 -28.17 -12.10
CA GLN A 44 -10.99 -28.37 -13.00
C GLN A 44 -10.95 -27.34 -14.13
N ASP A 45 -12.10 -27.00 -14.73
CA ASP A 45 -12.17 -25.98 -15.79
C ASP A 45 -11.74 -24.60 -15.29
N VAL A 46 -12.06 -24.28 -14.03
CA VAL A 46 -11.62 -23.04 -13.38
C VAL A 46 -10.12 -23.06 -13.13
N PHE A 47 -9.56 -24.20 -12.72
CA PHE A 47 -8.11 -24.33 -12.53
C PHE A 47 -7.37 -24.17 -13.86
N ASP A 48 -7.85 -24.81 -14.92
CA ASP A 48 -7.26 -24.76 -16.26
C ASP A 48 -7.35 -23.36 -16.85
N HIS A 49 -8.46 -22.65 -16.65
CA HIS A 49 -8.63 -21.26 -17.07
C HIS A 49 -7.57 -20.32 -16.47
N PHE A 50 -7.17 -20.55 -15.22
CA PHE A 50 -6.14 -19.76 -14.55
C PHE A 50 -4.73 -20.38 -14.63
N ALA A 51 -4.54 -21.40 -15.47
CA ALA A 51 -3.28 -22.13 -15.63
C ALA A 51 -2.73 -22.69 -14.30
N VAL A 52 -3.62 -23.20 -13.44
CA VAL A 52 -3.29 -23.80 -12.14
C VAL A 52 -3.39 -25.31 -12.24
N SER A 53 -2.36 -26.03 -11.78
CA SER A 53 -2.42 -27.50 -11.75
C SER A 53 -3.49 -28.01 -10.78
N TYR A 54 -4.07 -29.19 -11.06
CA TYR A 54 -5.08 -29.84 -10.21
C TYR A 54 -4.71 -29.80 -8.71
N ARG A 55 -3.48 -30.23 -8.38
CA ARG A 55 -2.98 -30.28 -6.99
C ARG A 55 -2.90 -28.90 -6.35
N GLN A 56 -2.46 -27.89 -7.09
CA GLN A 56 -2.39 -26.50 -6.61
C GLN A 56 -3.79 -25.89 -6.46
N GLY A 57 -4.69 -26.13 -7.39
CA GLY A 57 -6.08 -25.65 -7.34
C GLY A 57 -6.81 -26.17 -6.11
N TRP A 58 -6.69 -27.47 -5.82
CA TRP A 58 -7.23 -28.06 -4.59
C TRP A 58 -6.59 -27.52 -3.32
N ALA A 59 -5.27 -27.30 -3.30
CA ALA A 59 -4.61 -26.64 -2.18
C ALA A 59 -5.14 -25.22 -1.95
N MET A 60 -5.38 -24.46 -3.03
CA MET A 60 -5.91 -23.10 -2.99
C MET A 60 -7.31 -23.05 -2.37
N ILE A 61 -8.19 -24.02 -2.62
CA ILE A 61 -9.57 -24.05 -2.11
C ILE A 61 -9.75 -24.87 -0.82
N SER A 62 -8.74 -25.63 -0.38
CA SER A 62 -8.83 -26.46 0.83
C SER A 62 -8.96 -25.62 2.11
N LYS A 63 -9.84 -26.06 3.03
CA LYS A 63 -10.09 -25.41 4.34
C LYS A 63 -8.91 -25.50 5.32
N ALA A 64 -7.97 -26.42 5.09
CA ALA A 64 -6.83 -26.73 5.96
C ALA A 64 -5.52 -26.02 5.57
N SER A 65 -5.53 -25.14 4.58
CA SER A 65 -4.36 -24.32 4.22
C SER A 65 -4.17 -23.19 5.25
N GLU A 66 -3.84 -23.48 6.50
CA GLU A 66 -3.45 -22.43 7.44
C GLU A 66 -2.16 -21.74 6.96
N ASP A 67 -2.20 -20.41 6.92
CA ASP A 67 -1.11 -19.57 6.48
C ASP A 67 0.04 -19.67 7.49
N ARG A 68 1.12 -20.36 7.12
CA ARG A 68 2.34 -20.46 7.91
C ARG A 68 3.16 -19.16 7.93
N ARG A 69 2.58 -18.00 7.58
CA ARG A 69 3.28 -16.73 7.50
C ARG A 69 2.90 -15.78 8.64
N HIS A 70 3.91 -15.56 9.48
CA HIS A 70 4.02 -14.61 10.58
C HIS A 70 3.51 -13.20 10.25
N HIS A 71 2.25 -12.92 10.57
CA HIS A 71 1.67 -11.58 10.64
C HIS A 71 1.11 -11.39 12.05
N ARG A 72 1.91 -10.86 12.98
CA ARG A 72 1.43 -10.50 14.32
C ARG A 72 0.88 -9.07 14.29
N ALA A 73 -0.26 -8.87 14.95
CA ALA A 73 -0.87 -7.55 15.16
C ALA A 73 -0.13 -6.69 16.20
N GLU A 74 0.70 -7.32 17.05
CA GLU A 74 1.45 -6.68 18.14
C GLU A 74 2.93 -7.09 18.14
N GLY A 75 3.59 -7.07 16.98
CA GLY A 75 5.01 -7.37 16.88
C GLY A 75 5.75 -6.45 15.93
N GLU A 76 7.03 -6.22 16.19
CA GLU A 76 7.93 -5.55 15.26
C GLU A 76 7.90 -6.25 13.89
N GLU A 77 7.82 -5.46 12.81
CA GLU A 77 7.82 -6.00 11.45
C GLU A 77 9.22 -6.53 11.10
N HIS A 78 9.45 -7.83 11.28
CA HIS A 78 10.71 -8.49 10.90
C HIS A 78 10.85 -8.74 9.38
N ARG A 79 10.04 -8.06 8.54
CA ARG A 79 10.07 -8.21 7.09
C ARG A 79 11.05 -7.23 6.49
N GLY A 80 12.08 -7.79 5.87
CA GLY A 80 13.03 -7.02 5.08
C GLY A 80 14.40 -7.66 5.15
N ARG A 81 15.10 -7.67 4.01
CA ARG A 81 16.54 -7.85 4.05
C ARG A 81 17.12 -6.65 4.82
N PRO A 82 17.97 -6.85 5.83
CA PRO A 82 18.69 -5.75 6.46
C PRO A 82 19.34 -4.86 5.40
N ARG A 83 19.21 -3.54 5.55
CA ARG A 83 19.84 -2.60 4.61
C ARG A 83 21.34 -2.81 4.64
N LEU A 84 21.95 -2.99 3.46
CA LEU A 84 23.41 -3.13 3.32
C LEU A 84 24.12 -1.80 3.54
N ILE A 85 23.42 -0.68 3.38
CA ILE A 85 23.91 0.69 3.51
C ILE A 85 23.13 1.35 4.65
N SER A 86 23.84 1.86 5.66
CA SER A 86 23.21 2.56 6.78
C SER A 86 22.77 3.98 6.39
N ASN A 87 21.84 4.56 7.15
CA ASN A 87 21.42 5.95 6.93
C ASN A 87 22.56 6.96 7.15
N TRP A 88 23.55 6.63 8.00
CA TRP A 88 24.73 7.48 8.19
C TRP A 88 25.55 7.55 6.90
N HIS A 89 25.85 6.40 6.27
CA HIS A 89 26.58 6.38 5.01
C HIS A 89 25.83 7.09 3.88
N LEU A 90 24.49 6.97 3.82
CA LEU A 90 23.69 7.71 2.84
C LEU A 90 23.82 9.22 3.02
N LYS A 91 23.75 9.70 4.26
CA LYS A 91 23.93 11.12 4.58
C LYS A 91 25.33 11.62 4.29
N GLU A 92 26.34 10.80 4.53
CA GLU A 92 27.73 11.17 4.29
C GLU A 92 28.06 11.21 2.78
N MET A 93 27.55 10.25 2.00
CA MET A 93 27.68 10.27 0.54
C MET A 93 26.93 11.47 -0.06
N ASP A 94 25.77 11.83 0.51
CA ASP A 94 25.02 13.04 0.13
C ASP A 94 25.81 14.32 0.46
N ARG A 95 26.41 14.39 1.66
CA ARG A 95 27.27 15.51 2.08
C ARG A 95 28.41 15.73 1.10
N ILE A 96 29.12 14.67 0.70
CA ILE A 96 30.23 14.73 -0.26
C ILE A 96 29.75 15.30 -1.61
N ILE A 97 28.62 14.81 -2.14
CA ILE A 97 28.05 15.33 -3.39
C ILE A 97 27.70 16.83 -3.28
N LYS A 98 27.19 17.28 -2.13
CA LYS A 98 26.75 18.66 -1.89
C LYS A 98 27.92 19.63 -1.68
N GLU A 99 28.86 19.26 -0.81
CA GLU A 99 29.92 20.16 -0.34
C GLU A 99 31.13 20.19 -1.28
N ASP A 100 31.51 19.05 -1.87
CA ASP A 100 32.72 18.94 -2.70
C ASP A 100 32.43 19.23 -4.20
N GLY A 101 31.19 19.59 -4.52
CA GLY A 101 30.85 20.30 -5.76
C GLY A 101 30.95 19.44 -7.03
N PHE A 102 31.74 19.89 -8.01
CA PHE A 102 31.81 19.26 -9.34
C PHE A 102 32.60 17.94 -9.33
N GLU A 103 33.66 17.87 -8.52
CA GLU A 103 34.55 16.71 -8.46
C GLU A 103 33.86 15.50 -7.82
N ALA A 104 33.12 15.72 -6.72
CA ALA A 104 32.31 14.67 -6.10
C ALA A 104 31.19 14.15 -7.02
N ARG A 105 30.61 15.00 -7.87
CA ARG A 105 29.60 14.59 -8.87
C ARG A 105 30.18 13.78 -10.03
N ALA A 106 31.50 13.82 -10.22
CA ALA A 106 32.21 13.01 -11.21
C ALA A 106 32.64 11.64 -10.66
N LEU A 107 32.49 11.40 -9.34
CA LEU A 107 32.84 10.12 -8.74
C LEU A 107 31.91 9.01 -9.24
N SER A 108 32.50 7.84 -9.48
CA SER A 108 31.70 6.62 -9.64
C SER A 108 30.99 6.29 -8.33
N TRP A 109 29.85 5.61 -8.38
CA TRP A 109 29.16 5.14 -7.17
C TRP A 109 30.06 4.34 -6.23
N HIS A 110 31.01 3.57 -6.78
CA HIS A 110 32.00 2.85 -6.00
C HIS A 110 32.95 3.78 -5.25
N ASN A 111 33.45 4.81 -5.93
CA ASN A 111 34.38 5.76 -5.31
C ASN A 111 33.65 6.58 -4.23
N LEU A 112 32.41 7.00 -4.49
CA LEU A 112 31.60 7.69 -3.50
C LEU A 112 31.34 6.82 -2.25
N ALA A 113 31.05 5.53 -2.44
CA ALA A 113 30.92 4.59 -1.33
C ALA A 113 32.25 4.39 -0.59
N TYR A 114 33.37 4.35 -1.32
CA TYR A 114 34.70 4.25 -0.75
C TYR A 114 35.04 5.45 0.13
N GLU A 115 34.70 6.68 -0.29
CA GLU A 115 34.92 7.90 0.51
C GLU A 115 34.22 7.85 1.88
N VAL A 116 33.12 7.10 2.00
CA VAL A 116 32.40 6.92 3.28
C VAL A 116 32.76 5.62 4.00
N GLY A 117 33.78 4.90 3.54
CA GLY A 117 34.24 3.65 4.14
C GLY A 117 33.37 2.42 3.82
N LEU A 118 32.59 2.45 2.74
CA LEU A 118 31.82 1.31 2.25
C LEU A 118 32.52 0.64 1.07
N GLU A 119 32.91 -0.62 1.28
CA GLU A 119 33.54 -1.46 0.25
C GLU A 119 32.71 -2.72 -0.07
N GLY A 120 32.91 -3.27 -1.26
CA GLY A 120 32.34 -4.56 -1.67
C GLY A 120 30.85 -4.54 -2.04
N LEU A 121 30.24 -3.36 -2.18
CA LEU A 121 28.85 -3.20 -2.62
C LEU A 121 28.77 -2.96 -4.13
N ASP A 122 27.83 -3.61 -4.80
CA ASP A 122 27.60 -3.40 -6.23
C ASP A 122 27.12 -1.96 -6.52
N SER A 123 27.62 -1.34 -7.60
CA SER A 123 27.28 0.03 -7.98
C SER A 123 25.77 0.26 -8.14
N ARG A 124 25.00 -0.73 -8.60
CA ARG A 124 23.53 -0.60 -8.65
C ARG A 124 22.93 -0.57 -7.25
N THR A 125 23.48 -1.31 -6.29
CA THR A 125 23.01 -1.28 -4.90
C THR A 125 23.19 0.12 -4.30
N ILE A 126 24.32 0.76 -4.57
CA ILE A 126 24.62 2.13 -4.11
C ILE A 126 23.72 3.15 -4.82
N ALA A 127 23.62 3.08 -6.15
CA ALA A 127 22.75 3.96 -6.93
C ALA A 127 21.27 3.82 -6.53
N HIS A 128 20.79 2.60 -6.29
CA HIS A 128 19.43 2.37 -5.81
C HIS A 128 19.22 2.90 -4.39
N ALA A 129 20.22 2.85 -3.53
CA ALA A 129 20.10 3.33 -2.16
C ALA A 129 20.11 4.86 -2.09
N ILE A 130 20.92 5.54 -2.91
CA ILE A 130 20.97 7.00 -3.01
C ILE A 130 19.77 7.55 -3.79
N GLY A 131 19.44 6.98 -4.96
CA GLY A 131 18.33 7.43 -5.80
C GLY A 131 16.92 7.09 -5.28
N ASN A 132 16.82 6.44 -4.11
CA ASN A 132 15.56 6.22 -3.39
C ASN A 132 15.56 7.05 -2.10
N ILE A 133 15.61 8.38 -2.21
CA ILE A 133 15.10 9.23 -1.15
C ILE A 133 13.60 8.94 -1.08
N ARG A 134 13.22 8.05 -0.17
CA ARG A 134 11.84 7.68 0.09
C ARG A 134 11.37 8.52 1.25
N PHE A 135 10.57 9.53 0.95
CA PHE A 135 9.70 10.12 1.94
C PHE A 135 8.40 9.33 2.00
N SER A 136 7.71 9.47 3.10
CA SER A 136 6.47 8.77 3.41
C SER A 136 5.32 9.76 3.25
N ASP A 137 4.56 9.60 2.17
CA ASP A 137 3.47 10.48 1.79
C ASP A 137 2.18 9.70 1.50
N GLU A 138 1.05 10.33 1.78
CA GLU A 138 -0.27 9.84 1.41
C GLU A 138 -1.12 11.02 0.94
N VAL A 139 -1.95 10.74 -0.05
CA VAL A 139 -3.08 11.59 -0.44
C VAL A 139 -4.30 10.67 -0.36
N HIS A 140 -5.39 11.17 0.19
CA HIS A 140 -6.65 10.45 0.22
C HIS A 140 -7.59 11.04 -0.78
N TRP A 141 -8.36 10.15 -1.40
CA TRP A 141 -9.42 10.56 -2.27
C TRP A 141 -10.65 9.71 -2.02
N ALA A 142 -11.81 10.28 -2.30
CA ALA A 142 -13.08 9.62 -2.12
C ALA A 142 -14.09 10.04 -3.18
N ILE A 143 -15.07 9.17 -3.41
CA ILE A 143 -16.18 9.45 -4.31
C ILE A 143 -17.40 9.82 -3.46
N GLY A 144 -17.98 10.99 -3.73
CA GLY A 144 -19.23 11.42 -3.15
C GLY A 144 -20.41 11.37 -4.12
N PRO A 145 -21.54 11.97 -3.74
CA PRO A 145 -22.76 11.99 -4.53
C PRO A 145 -22.54 12.45 -5.97
N GLN A 146 -23.24 11.77 -6.89
CA GLN A 146 -23.22 12.06 -8.33
C GLN A 146 -21.82 12.04 -8.97
N GLY A 147 -20.85 11.33 -8.37
CA GLY A 147 -19.49 11.21 -8.91
C GLY A 147 -18.55 12.36 -8.54
N SER A 148 -18.91 13.16 -7.54
CA SER A 148 -18.02 14.20 -6.99
C SER A 148 -16.76 13.56 -6.41
N ILE A 149 -15.60 14.20 -6.59
CA ILE A 149 -14.31 13.71 -6.10
C ILE A 149 -13.84 14.58 -4.94
N TYR A 150 -13.53 13.94 -3.82
CA TYR A 150 -12.87 14.54 -2.66
C TYR A 150 -11.40 14.20 -2.74
N ILE A 151 -10.52 15.16 -2.49
CA ILE A 151 -9.06 14.98 -2.49
C ILE A 151 -8.54 15.70 -1.25
N SER A 152 -7.74 15.03 -0.44
CA SER A 152 -7.05 15.66 0.69
C SER A 152 -5.83 16.43 0.22
N ASP A 153 -5.34 17.31 1.09
CA ASP A 153 -3.98 17.82 0.93
C ASP A 153 -2.96 16.67 1.02
N LEU A 154 -1.80 16.89 0.41
CA LEU A 154 -0.64 16.02 0.54
C LEU A 154 -0.20 15.94 2.00
N THR A 155 -0.28 14.73 2.58
CA THR A 155 0.07 14.51 3.99
C THR A 155 1.33 13.66 4.08
N PHE A 156 2.33 14.17 4.77
CA PHE A 156 3.55 13.42 5.10
C PHE A 156 3.40 12.70 6.44
N TYR A 157 3.90 11.47 6.53
CA TYR A 157 3.85 10.66 7.76
C TYR A 157 5.22 10.14 8.17
N GLU A 158 5.39 9.87 9.46
CA GLU A 158 6.64 9.37 10.03
C GLU A 158 6.45 8.03 10.74
N ILE A 159 7.32 7.06 10.46
CA ILE A 159 7.32 5.76 11.12
C ILE A 159 8.58 5.62 11.98
N LYS A 160 8.45 5.84 13.29
CA LYS A 160 9.58 5.79 14.24
C LYS A 160 10.30 4.44 14.28
N ASN A 161 9.57 3.34 14.07
CA ASN A 161 10.05 1.98 14.35
C ASN A 161 10.26 1.12 13.09
N ASN A 162 10.34 1.71 11.90
CA ASN A 162 10.72 0.95 10.71
C ASN A 162 11.79 1.69 9.90
N THR A 163 12.64 0.89 9.27
CA THR A 163 13.65 1.38 8.32
C THR A 163 13.27 1.02 6.89
N ASN A 164 12.06 0.58 6.57
CA ASN A 164 11.64 0.18 5.22
C ASN A 164 10.72 1.20 4.53
N GLY A 165 10.30 2.25 5.23
CA GLY A 165 9.39 3.31 4.75
C GLY A 165 7.94 2.85 4.59
N LYS A 166 7.55 1.67 5.07
CA LYS A 166 6.19 1.17 4.92
C LYS A 166 5.27 1.67 6.03
N MET A 167 4.11 2.19 5.66
CA MET A 167 3.12 2.57 6.66
C MET A 167 2.63 1.38 7.50
N THR A 168 2.60 1.58 8.82
CA THR A 168 1.97 0.64 9.76
C THR A 168 0.48 0.99 9.93
N GLN A 169 -0.33 0.02 10.33
CA GLN A 169 -1.76 0.25 10.59
C GLN A 169 -2.02 1.30 11.68
N ARG A 170 -1.18 1.34 12.72
CA ARG A 170 -1.32 2.33 13.79
C ARG A 170 -0.96 3.72 13.28
N ALA A 171 0.14 3.86 12.53
CA ALA A 171 0.51 5.13 11.92
C ALA A 171 -0.57 5.62 10.94
N TYR A 172 -1.17 4.73 10.15
CA TYR A 172 -2.29 5.08 9.29
C TYR A 172 -3.49 5.60 10.08
N ILE A 173 -3.83 5.00 11.22
CA ILE A 173 -4.90 5.55 12.08
C ILE A 173 -4.50 6.92 12.62
N ASP A 174 -3.36 7.00 13.28
CA ASP A 174 -3.00 8.15 14.12
C ASP A 174 -2.61 9.39 13.29
N GLN A 175 -1.99 9.19 12.12
CA GLN A 175 -1.44 10.29 11.31
C GLN A 175 -2.27 10.59 10.07
N ILE A 176 -3.21 9.72 9.70
CA ILE A 176 -4.01 9.88 8.49
C ILE A 176 -5.51 9.85 8.80
N LEU A 177 -6.04 8.73 9.28
CA LEU A 177 -7.49 8.58 9.44
C LEU A 177 -8.06 9.55 10.50
N GLU A 178 -7.41 9.67 11.65
CA GLU A 178 -7.81 10.61 12.71
C GLU A 178 -7.67 12.09 12.29
N PRO A 179 -6.54 12.57 11.77
CA PRO A 179 -6.40 14.00 11.47
C PRO A 179 -6.96 14.44 10.11
N VAL A 180 -7.09 13.56 9.12
CA VAL A 180 -7.50 13.93 7.75
C VAL A 180 -8.92 13.48 7.44
N VAL A 181 -9.22 12.20 7.62
CA VAL A 181 -10.51 11.61 7.18
C VAL A 181 -11.63 11.83 8.19
N LYS A 182 -11.35 11.71 9.49
CA LYS A 182 -12.35 11.89 10.53
C LYS A 182 -12.98 13.30 10.55
N PRO A 183 -12.25 14.40 10.32
CA PRO A 183 -12.87 15.71 10.17
C PRO A 183 -13.89 15.79 9.03
N TRP A 184 -13.74 15.00 7.95
CA TRP A 184 -14.74 14.94 6.88
C TRP A 184 -16.02 14.24 7.36
N LEU A 185 -15.87 13.16 8.12
CA LEU A 185 -17.00 12.47 8.74
C LEU A 185 -17.72 13.34 9.78
N GLU A 186 -16.96 14.04 10.63
CA GLU A 186 -17.52 14.93 11.66
C GLU A 186 -18.23 16.15 11.07
N ARG A 187 -17.76 16.64 9.91
CA ARG A 187 -18.46 17.66 9.12
C ARG A 187 -19.76 17.16 8.50
N GLY A 188 -19.92 15.83 8.39
CA GLY A 188 -21.09 15.18 7.82
C GLY A 188 -21.02 15.01 6.30
N ASP A 189 -19.82 14.95 5.74
CA ASP A 189 -19.64 14.71 4.30
C ASP A 189 -20.11 13.30 3.92
N ASP A 190 -20.76 13.19 2.76
CA ASP A 190 -21.18 11.92 2.18
C ASP A 190 -20.13 11.45 1.16
N PHE A 191 -19.38 10.40 1.51
CA PHE A 191 -18.32 9.87 0.67
C PHE A 191 -18.01 8.41 0.97
N VAL A 192 -17.43 7.73 -0.02
CA VAL A 192 -16.84 6.39 0.12
C VAL A 192 -15.34 6.49 -0.10
N LEU A 193 -14.56 6.10 0.91
CA LEU A 193 -13.09 6.11 0.84
C LEU A 193 -12.58 4.97 -0.06
N GLU A 194 -11.80 5.32 -1.08
CA GLU A 194 -11.09 4.34 -1.90
C GLU A 194 -9.65 4.13 -1.39
N GLU A 195 -9.20 2.88 -1.29
CA GLU A 195 -7.83 2.56 -0.87
C GLU A 195 -7.15 1.46 -1.70
N GLY A 196 -5.82 1.55 -1.79
CA GLY A 196 -4.97 0.45 -2.23
C GLY A 196 -4.92 -0.71 -1.21
N GLY A 197 -4.64 -1.93 -1.68
CA GLY A 197 -4.47 -3.12 -0.83
C GLY A 197 -3.17 -3.18 -0.01
N ASN A 198 -2.60 -2.03 0.38
CA ASN A 198 -1.36 -1.97 1.17
C ASN A 198 -1.58 -2.47 2.61
N SER A 199 -0.57 -3.05 3.24
CA SER A 199 -0.68 -3.63 4.59
C SER A 199 -1.10 -2.62 5.66
N GLY A 200 -0.70 -1.35 5.50
CA GLY A 200 -1.09 -0.25 6.37
C GLY A 200 -2.59 0.04 6.36
N HIS A 201 -3.28 -0.16 5.23
CA HIS A 201 -4.71 0.10 5.10
C HIS A 201 -5.60 -1.00 5.68
N GLY A 202 -5.01 -2.11 6.12
CA GLY A 202 -5.73 -3.22 6.74
C GLY A 202 -6.67 -3.98 5.80
N PRO A 203 -6.20 -4.51 4.65
CA PRO A 203 -7.05 -5.26 3.72
C PRO A 203 -7.61 -6.57 4.32
N GLY A 204 -6.94 -7.17 5.31
CA GLY A 204 -7.41 -8.37 6.02
C GLY A 204 -8.70 -8.11 6.83
N LYS A 205 -9.58 -9.10 7.01
CA LYS A 205 -10.95 -8.90 7.55
C LYS A 205 -11.03 -8.43 9.00
N SER A 206 -9.98 -8.61 9.81
CA SER A 206 -9.94 -8.16 11.20
C SER A 206 -8.59 -7.53 11.50
N ASN A 207 -8.63 -6.23 11.78
CA ASN A 207 -7.47 -5.45 12.18
C ASN A 207 -7.92 -4.10 12.76
N ILE A 208 -6.98 -3.35 13.34
CA ILE A 208 -7.27 -2.09 14.03
C ILE A 208 -7.82 -1.01 13.09
N VAL A 209 -7.40 -0.99 11.82
CA VAL A 209 -7.88 -0.01 10.83
C VAL A 209 -9.32 -0.29 10.46
N ARG A 210 -9.68 -1.53 10.15
CA ARG A 210 -11.08 -1.89 9.88
C ARG A 210 -11.99 -1.63 11.08
N LYS A 211 -11.52 -1.95 12.29
CA LYS A 211 -12.27 -1.64 13.51
C LYS A 211 -12.51 -0.13 13.63
N TRP A 212 -11.47 0.68 13.43
CA TRP A 212 -11.60 2.13 13.41
C TRP A 212 -12.64 2.61 12.37
N LYS A 213 -12.59 2.07 11.14
CA LYS A 213 -13.55 2.42 10.08
C LYS A 213 -14.99 2.05 10.46
N GLN A 214 -15.20 0.89 11.07
CA GLN A 214 -16.50 0.44 11.57
C GLN A 214 -17.01 1.31 12.71
N ASP A 215 -16.17 1.61 13.70
CA ASP A 215 -16.50 2.42 14.87
C ASP A 215 -16.87 3.86 14.44
N ASN A 216 -16.24 4.39 13.39
CA ASN A 216 -16.54 5.70 12.82
C ASN A 216 -17.55 5.67 11.65
N LYS A 217 -18.15 4.52 11.34
CA LYS A 217 -19.13 4.32 10.25
C LYS A 217 -18.63 4.79 8.87
N LEU A 218 -17.33 4.65 8.60
CA LEU A 218 -16.72 5.02 7.33
C LEU A 218 -16.98 3.94 6.26
N GLU A 219 -17.69 4.32 5.21
CA GLU A 219 -17.80 3.52 3.99
C GLU A 219 -16.47 3.53 3.23
N HIS A 220 -16.01 2.34 2.82
CA HIS A 220 -14.74 2.21 2.12
C HIS A 220 -14.71 0.97 1.22
N TYR A 221 -13.83 0.98 0.23
CA TYR A 221 -13.49 -0.21 -0.57
C TYR A 221 -12.01 -0.23 -0.94
N PHE A 222 -11.53 -1.43 -1.26
CA PHE A 222 -10.19 -1.63 -1.79
C PHE A 222 -10.24 -1.81 -3.30
N ILE A 223 -9.37 -1.12 -4.03
CA ILE A 223 -9.23 -1.33 -5.46
C ILE A 223 -8.72 -2.73 -5.78
N CYS A 224 -9.00 -3.15 -7.02
CA CYS A 224 -8.43 -4.39 -7.56
C CYS A 224 -6.90 -4.35 -7.49
N HIS A 225 -6.30 -5.48 -7.13
CA HIS A 225 -4.86 -5.58 -6.98
C HIS A 225 -4.14 -5.31 -8.31
N SER A 226 -3.11 -4.47 -8.26
CA SER A 226 -2.32 -4.08 -9.43
C SER A 226 -3.13 -3.40 -10.55
N SER A 227 -4.16 -2.62 -10.18
CA SER A 227 -4.97 -1.85 -11.13
C SER A 227 -4.92 -0.34 -10.84
N PRO A 228 -3.75 0.30 -11.00
CA PRO A 228 -3.58 1.74 -10.76
C PRO A 228 -4.40 2.59 -11.75
N ASP A 229 -4.77 2.04 -12.91
CA ASP A 229 -5.63 2.65 -13.91
C ASP A 229 -7.06 2.91 -13.44
N PHE A 230 -7.53 2.19 -12.41
CA PHE A 230 -8.84 2.42 -11.78
C PHE A 230 -8.78 3.36 -10.58
N ALA A 231 -7.60 3.86 -10.21
CA ALA A 231 -7.40 4.75 -9.08
C ALA A 231 -7.15 6.19 -9.56
N PRO A 232 -8.19 7.05 -9.69
CA PRO A 232 -8.06 8.47 -9.99
C PRO A 232 -6.92 9.23 -9.30
N ILE A 233 -6.56 8.84 -8.09
CA ILE A 233 -5.40 9.41 -7.37
C ILE A 233 -4.09 9.31 -8.16
N GLU A 234 -3.90 8.27 -8.98
CA GLU A 234 -2.69 8.13 -9.80
C GLU A 234 -2.54 9.26 -10.82
N ASN A 235 -3.66 9.84 -11.28
CA ASN A 235 -3.67 11.04 -12.11
C ASN A 235 -3.34 12.29 -11.28
N CYS A 236 -3.86 12.40 -10.05
CA CYS A 236 -3.56 13.50 -9.13
C CYS A 236 -2.07 13.56 -8.77
N TRP A 237 -1.40 12.41 -8.72
CA TRP A 237 0.03 12.32 -8.46
C TRP A 237 0.93 12.64 -9.67
N GLN A 238 0.42 12.60 -10.90
CA GLN A 238 1.28 12.85 -12.07
C GLN A 238 1.86 14.28 -12.09
N PRO A 239 1.08 15.35 -11.86
CA PRO A 239 1.60 16.72 -11.82
C PRO A 239 2.75 16.93 -10.81
N PRO A 240 2.60 16.63 -9.50
CA PRO A 240 3.69 16.84 -8.54
C PRO A 240 4.91 15.97 -8.86
N LYS A 241 4.71 14.71 -9.29
CA LYS A 241 5.83 13.84 -9.72
C LYS A 241 6.60 14.41 -10.91
N GLN A 242 5.91 15.02 -11.87
CA GLN A 242 6.55 15.66 -13.01
C GLN A 242 7.23 16.97 -12.63
N TYR A 243 6.68 17.72 -11.67
CA TYR A 243 7.27 18.95 -11.16
C TYR A 243 8.56 18.65 -10.39
N VAL A 244 8.52 17.77 -9.39
CA VAL A 244 9.69 17.34 -8.59
C VAL A 244 10.84 16.87 -9.48
N LYS A 245 10.55 16.12 -10.56
CA LYS A 245 11.56 15.64 -11.53
C LYS A 245 12.33 16.75 -12.26
N LYS A 246 11.78 17.97 -12.34
CA LYS A 246 12.46 19.10 -13.01
C LYS A 246 13.57 19.70 -12.16
N PHE A 247 13.56 19.45 -10.85
CA PHE A 247 14.48 20.07 -9.92
C PHE A 247 15.40 19.03 -9.27
N PRO A 248 16.69 19.35 -9.10
CA PRO A 248 17.56 18.53 -8.29
C PRO A 248 17.09 18.59 -6.83
N HIS A 249 16.88 17.44 -6.21
CA HIS A 249 16.45 17.30 -4.82
C HIS A 249 17.20 16.14 -4.19
N TRP A 250 17.84 16.40 -3.06
CA TRP A 250 18.86 15.50 -2.51
C TRP A 250 18.63 15.13 -1.05
N ASP A 251 17.63 15.74 -0.41
CA ASP A 251 17.12 15.29 0.87
C ASP A 251 15.60 15.36 0.96
N GLU A 252 15.09 14.84 2.07
CA GLU A 252 13.66 14.73 2.32
C GLU A 252 12.96 16.08 2.37
N ASN A 253 13.61 17.13 2.89
CA ASN A 253 12.95 18.44 3.01
C ASN A 253 12.81 19.10 1.64
N ASP A 254 13.88 19.11 0.84
CA ASP A 254 13.82 19.61 -0.54
C ASP A 254 12.71 18.89 -1.33
N THR A 255 12.61 17.58 -1.16
CA THR A 255 11.62 16.78 -1.87
C THR A 255 10.20 17.08 -1.40
N ARG A 256 9.98 17.29 -0.09
CA ARG A 256 8.68 17.68 0.48
C ARG A 256 8.25 19.06 -0.02
N GLU A 257 9.15 20.03 -0.04
CA GLU A 257 8.87 21.39 -0.52
C GLU A 257 8.46 21.35 -2.00
N LEU A 258 9.24 20.69 -2.85
CA LEU A 258 8.92 20.55 -4.27
C LEU A 258 7.62 19.78 -4.51
N ALA A 259 7.31 18.78 -3.69
CA ALA A 259 6.06 18.03 -3.80
C ALA A 259 4.83 18.85 -3.40
N LEU A 260 4.98 19.82 -2.48
CA LEU A 260 3.92 20.76 -2.11
C LEU A 260 3.75 21.90 -3.12
N GLU A 261 4.81 22.28 -3.82
CA GLU A 261 4.76 23.32 -4.86
C GLU A 261 4.12 22.87 -6.18
N GLY A 262 4.22 21.58 -6.51
CA GLY A 262 3.83 21.01 -7.81
C GLY A 262 2.40 20.50 -7.90
#